data_AF-E7G8R8-F1
#
_entry.id   AF-E7G8R8-F1
#
_cell.length_a   1.000
_cell.length_b   1.000
_cell.length_c   1.000
_cell.angle_alpha   90.00
_cell.angle_beta   90.00
_cell.angle_gamma   90.00
#
_symmetry.space_group_name_H-M   'P 1'
#
loop_
_entity.id
_entity.type
_entity.pdbx_description
1 polymer ?
#
loop_
_entity_poly.entity_id
_entity_poly.type
_entity_poly.pdbx_seq_one_letter_code
_entity_poly.pdbx_strand_id
1 'polypeptide(L)' 'MQKVLINCQTLQKDDIFHILKVNNYHPIEFDNENQVILLLELYDYQINLLTKLMHNYSQNQQHEVFVCVCHKISFYG' A
#
# COMPACT_ATOMS: atom_id res chain seq x y z
N MET A 1 0.03 -11.41 11.37
CA MET A 1 0.47 -10.32 10.49
C MET A 1 0.17 -10.71 9.06
N GLN A 2 -0.35 -9.77 8.27
CA GLN A 2 -0.67 -9.97 6.87
C GLN A 2 0.26 -9.14 6.01
N LYS A 3 0.59 -9.64 4.82
CA LYS A 3 1.31 -8.87 3.82
C LYS A 3 0.30 -8.04 3.05
N VAL A 4 0.56 -6.74 2.92
CA VAL A 4 -0.29 -5.80 2.21
C VAL A 4 0.54 -5.11 1.14
N LEU A 5 -0.02 -5.03 -0.06
CA LEU A 5 0.57 -4.30 -1.17
C LEU A 5 -0.24 -3.03 -1.41
N ILE A 6 0.45 -1.92 -1.66
CA ILE A 6 -0.12 -0.71 -2.21
C ILE A 6 0.46 -0.53 -3.60
N ASN A 7 -0.40 -0.49 -4.62
CA ASN A 7 0.00 -0.18 -5.99
C ASN A 7 -0.45 1.25 -6.33
N CYS A 8 0.49 2.08 -6.77
CA CYS A 8 0.27 3.47 -7.14
C CYS A 8 1.13 3.87 -8.34
N GLN A 9 0.84 5.02 -8.94
CA GLN A 9 1.67 5.59 -10.00
C GLN A 9 2.92 6.24 -9.41
N THR A 10 4.02 6.28 -10.17
CA THR A 10 5.29 6.89 -9.74
C THR A 10 5.12 8.34 -9.26
N LEU A 11 4.21 9.08 -9.90
CA LEU A 11 3.86 10.47 -9.57
C LEU A 11 3.27 10.64 -8.17
N GLN A 12 2.59 9.60 -7.67
CA GLN A 12 1.91 9.58 -6.37
C GLN A 12 2.82 9.05 -5.25
N LYS A 13 3.98 8.48 -5.61
CA LYS A 13 4.84 7.73 -4.70
C LYS A 13 5.21 8.55 -3.48
N ASP A 14 5.76 9.74 -3.68
CA ASP A 14 6.34 10.53 -2.61
C ASP A 14 5.29 10.94 -1.57
N ASP A 15 4.08 11.30 -2.03
CA ASP A 15 2.95 11.61 -1.15
C ASP A 15 2.50 10.39 -0.34
N ILE A 16 2.30 9.26 -1.00
CA ILE A 16 1.88 8.02 -0.34
C ILE A 16 2.94 7.58 0.66
N PHE A 17 4.21 7.63 0.28
CA PHE A 17 5.33 7.28 1.14
C PHE A 17 5.43 8.21 2.36
N HIS A 18 5.18 9.50 2.18
CA HIS A 18 5.10 10.46 3.27
C HIS A 18 3.94 10.13 4.24
N ILE A 19 2.74 9.87 3.72
CA ILE A 19 1.58 9.45 4.53
C ILE A 19 1.92 8.21 5.35
N LEU A 20 2.55 7.20 4.73
CA LEU A 20 2.94 5.97 5.40
C LEU A 20 3.94 6.24 6.54
N LYS A 21 4.98 7.03 6.27
CA LYS A 21 6.00 7.38 7.27
C LYS A 21 5.43 8.12 8.48
N VAL A 22 4.57 9.13 8.25
CA VAL A 22 3.95 9.91 9.34
C VAL A 22 3.06 9.04 10.23
N ASN A 23 2.48 7.98 9.66
CA ASN A 23 1.66 7.02 10.41
C ASN A 23 2.47 5.82 10.94
N ASN A 24 3.81 5.90 10.98
CA ASN A 24 4.72 4.85 11.45
C ASN A 24 4.60 3.52 10.71
N TYR A 25 4.30 3.57 9.41
CA TYR A 25 4.41 2.42 8.52
C TYR A 25 5.82 2.34 7.93
N HIS A 26 6.29 1.11 7.68
CA HIS A 26 7.60 0.84 7.11
C HIS A 26 7.46 0.05 5.80
N PRO A 27 7.14 0.72 4.68
CA PRO A 27 7.00 0.05 3.39
C PRO A 27 8.36 -0.35 2.80
N ILE A 28 8.38 -1.48 2.10
CA ILE A 28 9.44 -1.89 1.18
C ILE A 28 8.99 -1.54 -0.24
N GLU A 29 9.81 -0.80 -0.98
CA GLU A 29 9.49 -0.28 -2.31
C GLU A 29 9.98 -1.22 -3.42
N PHE A 30 9.14 -1.39 -4.45
CA PHE A 30 9.47 -2.06 -5.69
C PHE A 30 9.02 -1.18 -6.86
N ASP A 31 9.99 -0.69 -7.63
CA ASP A 31 9.74 0.17 -8.79
C ASP A 31 9.46 -0.66 -10.06
N ASN A 32 8.53 -0.16 -10.87
CA ASN A 32 8.24 -0.60 -12.23
C ASN A 32 8.09 0.66 -13.12
N GLU A 33 8.18 0.53 -14.46
CA GLU A 33 8.33 1.64 -15.40
C GLU A 33 7.37 2.82 -15.16
N ASN A 34 6.12 2.57 -14.77
CA ASN A 34 5.11 3.60 -14.48
C ASN A 34 4.33 3.40 -13.16
N GLN A 35 4.71 2.38 -12.38
CA GLN A 35 3.99 1.99 -11.17
C GLN A 35 4.98 1.65 -10.07
N VAL A 36 4.56 1.91 -8.84
CA VAL A 36 5.34 1.62 -7.64
C VAL A 36 4.49 0.70 -6.78
N ILE A 37 5.10 -0.38 -6.32
CA ILE A 37 4.50 -1.32 -5.39
C ILE A 37 5.17 -1.14 -4.04
N LEU A 38 4.38 -0.85 -3.01
CA LEU A 38 4.83 -0.77 -1.63
C LEU A 38 4.32 -1.98 -0.85
N LEU A 39 5.23 -2.76 -0.28
CA LEU A 39 4.93 -3.92 0.55
C LEU A 39 5.00 -3.56 2.04
N LEU A 40 3.99 -3.94 2.80
CA LEU A 40 3.90 -3.76 4.24
C LEU A 40 3.56 -5.08 4.94
N GLU A 41 4.02 -5.26 6.18
CA GLU A 41 3.57 -6.33 7.07
C GLU A 41 2.78 -5.73 8.24
N LEU A 42 1.47 -5.99 8.28
CA LEU A 42 0.54 -5.27 9.15
C LEU A 42 -0.34 -6.21 9.99
N TYR A 43 -0.82 -5.72 11.12
CA TYR A 43 -1.94 -6.34 11.86
C TYR A 43 -3.29 -5.87 11.30
N ASP A 44 -4.35 -6.65 11.49
CA ASP A 44 -5.68 -6.39 10.90
C ASP A 44 -6.23 -4.99 11.19
N TYR A 45 -6.02 -4.47 12.41
CA TYR A 45 -6.44 -3.12 12.77
C TYR A 45 -5.70 -2.04 11.98
N GLN A 46 -4.42 -2.26 11.66
CA GLN A 46 -3.61 -1.34 10.86
C GLN A 46 -4.05 -1.36 9.40
N ILE A 47 -4.45 -2.52 8.87
CA ILE A 47 -5.00 -2.65 7.51
C ILE A 47 -6.24 -1.76 7.36
N ASN A 48 -7.17 -1.84 8.32
CA ASN A 48 -8.37 -1.01 8.33
C ASN A 48 -8.06 0.51 8.35
N LEU A 49 -7.05 0.92 9.12
CA LEU A 49 -6.62 2.31 9.16
C LEU A 49 -5.95 2.74 7.84
N LEU A 50 -5.07 1.90 7.31
CA LEU A 50 -4.38 2.13 6.03
C LEU A 50 -5.39 2.29 4.88
N THR A 51 -6.39 1.42 4.79
CA THR A 51 -7.42 1.50 3.74
C THR A 51 -8.17 2.83 3.79
N LYS A 52 -8.48 3.33 5.01
CA LYS A 52 -9.11 4.65 5.17
C LYS A 52 -8.19 5.79 4.72
N LEU A 53 -6.91 5.73 5.09
CA LEU A 53 -5.92 6.74 4.68
C LEU A 53 -5.76 6.79 3.16
N MET A 54 -5.62 5.62 2.51
CA MET A 54 -5.47 5.54 1.06
C MET A 54 -6.76 5.95 0.33
N HIS A 55 -7.93 5.58 0.86
CA HIS A 55 -9.21 6.04 0.33
C HIS A 55 -9.34 7.57 0.38
N ASN A 56 -9.00 8.19 1.51
CA ASN A 56 -9.06 9.65 1.66
C ASN A 56 -8.07 10.37 0.71
N TYR A 57 -6.87 9.83 0.54
CA TYR A 57 -5.90 10.35 -0.43
C TYR A 57 -6.44 10.27 -1.86
N SER A 58 -6.97 9.10 -2.25
CA SER A 58 -7.52 8.86 -3.59
C SER A 58 -8.67 9.81 -3.93
N GLN A 59 -9.58 10.06 -2.99
CA GLN A 59 -10.69 11.02 -3.15
C GLN A 59 -10.20 12.47 -3.34
N ASN A 60 -9.21 12.89 -2.56
CA ASN A 60 -8.70 14.27 -2.62
C ASN A 60 -7.89 14.54 -3.89
N GLN A 61 -7.16 13.54 -4.39
CA GLN A 61 -6.25 13.69 -5.52
C GLN A 61 -6.85 13.22 -6.86
N GLN A 62 -8.05 12.63 -6.88
CA GLN A 62 -8.66 12.02 -8.08
C GLN A 62 -7.78 10.95 -8.75
N HIS A 63 -7.05 10.21 -7.94
CA HIS A 63 -6.05 9.26 -8.38
C HIS A 63 -6.37 7.86 -7.83
N GLU A 64 -6.29 6.83 -8.67
CA GLU A 64 -6.51 5.45 -8.24
C GLU A 64 -5.30 4.91 -7.48
N VAL A 65 -5.55 4.36 -6.29
CA VAL A 65 -4.57 3.67 -5.45
C VAL A 65 -5.18 2.34 -5.02
N PHE A 66 -4.48 1.24 -5.25
CA PHE A 66 -4.97 -0.10 -4.91
C PHE A 66 -4.30 -0.59 -3.63
N VAL A 67 -5.10 -1.07 -2.67
CA VAL A 67 -4.61 -1.74 -1.46
C VAL A 67 -5.04 -3.20 -1.50
N CYS A 68 -4.08 -4.12 -1.56
CA CYS A 68 -4.30 -5.55 -1.69
C CYS A 68 -3.76 -6.30 -0.48
N VAL A 69 -4.59 -7.16 0.12
CA VAL A 69 -4.16 -8.08 1.18
C VAL A 69 -3.73 -9.40 0.55
N CYS A 70 -2.48 -9.80 0.78
CA CYS A 70 -1.91 -11.00 0.20
C CYS A 70 -2.30 -12.24 1.02
N HIS A 71 -2.69 -13.29 0.31
CA HIS A 71 -2.98 -14.59 0.91
C HIS A 71 -1.91 -15.59 0.48
N LYS A 72 -1.45 -16.44 1.40
CA LYS A 72 -0.48 -17.49 1.10
C LYS A 72 -1.13 -18.54 0.21
N ILE A 73 -0.60 -18.71 -1.00
CA ILE A 73 -0.92 -19.85 -1.86
C ILE A 73 0.13 -20.94 -1.61
N SER A 74 -0.31 -22.17 -1.38
CA SER A 74 0.58 -23.32 -1.24
C SER A 74 0.21 -24.33 -2.34
N PHE A 75 1.20 -24.78 -3.11
CA PHE A 75 1.02 -25.83 -4.10
C PHE A 75 1.36 -27.17 -3.44
N TYR A 76 0.43 -28.12 -3.45
CA TYR A 76 0.70 -29.50 -3.07
C TYR A 76 1.22 -30.21 -4.32
N GLY A 77 2.47 -30.66 -4.26
CA GLY A 77 3.11 -31.48 -5.31
C GLY A 77 2.78 -32.96 -5.15
#